data_AF-A0A2N5Z057-F1
#
_entry.id   AF-A0A2N5Z057-F1
#
_cell.length_a   1.000
_cell.length_b   1.000
_cell.length_c   1.000
_cell.angle_alpha   90.00
_cell.angle_beta   90.00
_cell.angle_gamma   90.00
#
_symmetry.space_group_name_H-M   'P 1'
#
loop_
_entity.id
_entity.type
_entity.pdbx_description
1 polymer ?
#
loop_
_entity_poly.entity_id
_entity_poly.type
_entity_poly.pdbx_seq_one_letter_code
_entity_poly.pdbx_strand_id
1 'polypeptide(L)' 'MEYGIKFYLAIIPIVLINLGLVIWSVIDWSKRSKFKLITKNVWLIIILFIQFVGPILYLLMGRDNDGD' A
#
# COMPACT_ATOMS: atom_id res chain seq x y z
N MET A 1 -3.37 -23.19 26.97
CA MET A 1 -3.62 -22.80 25.56
C MET A 1 -4.28 -21.41 25.45
N GLU A 2 -3.91 -20.44 26.30
CA GLU A 2 -4.60 -19.13 26.37
C GLU A 2 -3.94 -18.03 25.52
N TYR A 3 -2.71 -18.28 25.03
CA TYR A 3 -1.89 -17.28 24.32
C TYR A 3 -2.30 -17.04 22.87
N GLY A 4 -3.08 -17.96 22.26
CA GLY A 4 -3.49 -17.83 20.86
C GLY A 4 -4.38 -16.60 20.63
N ILE A 5 -5.39 -16.40 21.48
CA ILE A 5 -6.37 -15.31 21.32
C ILE A 5 -5.71 -13.93 21.46
N LYS A 6 -4.81 -13.76 22.44
CA LYS A 6 -4.08 -12.51 22.66
C LYS A 6 -3.17 -12.15 21.47
N PHE A 7 -2.57 -13.16 20.85
CA PHE A 7 -1.72 -12.96 19.67
C PHE A 7 -2.53 -12.45 18.46
N TYR A 8 -3.69 -13.05 18.18
CA TYR A 8 -4.55 -12.58 17.08
C TYR A 8 -5.03 -11.14 17.29
N LEU A 9 -5.43 -10.77 18.52
CA LEU A 9 -5.83 -9.41 18.86
C LEU A 9 -4.73 -8.37 18.61
N ALA A 10 -3.46 -8.73 18.80
CA ALA A 10 -2.33 -7.84 18.54
C ALA A 10 -2.02 -7.65 17.03
N ILE A 11 -2.34 -8.65 16.20
CA ILE A 11 -2.08 -8.62 14.75
C ILE A 11 -3.19 -7.89 13.98
N ILE A 12 -4.44 -7.96 14.45
CA ILE A 12 -5.59 -7.28 13.83
C ILE A 12 -5.30 -5.81 13.46
N PRO A 13 -4.78 -4.94 14.35
CA PRO A 13 -4.53 -3.54 14.00
C PRO A 13 -3.46 -3.39 12.92
N ILE A 14 -2.42 -4.23 12.94
CA ILE A 14 -1.33 -4.20 11.95
C ILE A 14 -1.89 -4.54 10.56
N VAL A 15 -2.71 -5.59 10.47
CA VAL A 15 -3.35 -6.00 9.22
C VAL A 15 -4.35 -4.96 8.73
N LEU A 16 -5.14 -4.36 9.62
CA LEU A 16 -6.09 -3.30 9.25
C LEU A 16 -5.37 -2.08 8.67
N ILE A 17 -4.26 -1.66 9.27
CA ILE A 17 -3.44 -0.55 8.75
C ILE A 17 -2.87 -0.93 7.38
N ASN A 18 -2.37 -2.15 7.21
CA ASN A 18 -1.87 -2.62 5.91
C ASN A 18 -2.95 -2.56 4.84
N LEU A 19 -4.12 -3.13 5.12
CA LEU A 19 -5.25 -3.15 4.20
C LEU A 19 -5.70 -1.74 3.84
N GLY A 20 -5.82 -0.84 4.83
CA GLY A 20 -6.14 0.56 4.59
C GLY A 20 -5.12 1.23 3.67
N LEU A 21 -3.83 0.98 3.88
CA LEU A 21 -2.75 1.54 3.07
C LEU A 21 -2.74 1.02 1.64
N VAL A 22 -2.94 -0.29 1.45
CA VAL A 22 -3.04 -0.95 0.15
C VAL A 22 -4.25 -0.40 -0.62
N ILE A 23 -5.44 -0.39 0.01
CA ILE A 23 -6.66 0.12 -0.61
C ILE A 23 -6.48 1.58 -1.04
N TRP A 24 -5.94 2.41 -0.15
CA TRP A 24 -5.73 3.83 -0.45
C TRP A 24 -4.75 4.02 -1.61
N SER A 25 -3.67 3.25 -1.64
CA SER A 25 -2.67 3.28 -2.72
C SER A 25 -3.26 2.82 -4.05
N VAL A 26 -4.06 1.74 -4.06
CA VAL A 26 -4.72 1.23 -5.28
C VAL A 26 -5.77 2.21 -5.79
N ILE A 27 -6.53 2.87 -4.91
CA ILE A 27 -7.51 3.89 -5.30
C ILE A 27 -6.81 5.10 -5.95
N ASP A 28 -5.75 5.62 -5.33
CA ASP A 28 -4.96 6.73 -5.89
C ASP A 28 -4.32 6.32 -7.22
N TRP A 29 -3.75 5.11 -7.28
CA TRP A 29 -3.17 4.52 -8.49
C TRP A 29 -4.20 4.38 -9.63
N SER A 30 -5.43 3.98 -9.32
CA SER A 30 -6.48 3.83 -10.33
C SER A 30 -6.84 5.18 -10.94
N LYS A 31 -6.93 6.22 -10.10
CA LYS A 31 -7.26 7.60 -10.50
C LYS A 31 -6.15 8.25 -11.32
N ARG A 32 -4.89 7.92 -11.09
CA ARG A 32 -3.74 8.48 -11.83
C ARG A 32 -3.48 7.68 -13.11
N SER A 33 -3.34 8.38 -14.22
CA SER A 33 -3.02 7.78 -15.53
C SER A 33 -1.54 7.99 -15.91
N LYS A 34 -0.93 9.07 -15.40
CA LYS A 34 0.47 9.41 -15.64
C LYS A 34 1.31 9.02 -14.43
N PHE A 35 2.36 8.22 -14.66
CA PHE A 35 3.35 7.85 -13.66
C PHE A 35 4.72 8.23 -14.20
N LYS A 36 5.53 8.95 -13.41
CA LYS A 36 6.82 9.49 -13.85
C LYS A 36 7.95 8.46 -13.91
N LEU A 37 8.02 7.57 -12.92
CA LEU A 37 9.19 6.69 -12.75
C LEU A 37 9.02 5.30 -13.40
N ILE A 38 7.82 4.73 -13.31
CA ILE A 38 7.58 3.33 -13.70
C ILE A 38 6.18 3.24 -14.31
N THR A 39 5.99 2.35 -15.29
CA THR A 39 4.70 2.04 -15.92
C THR A 39 3.61 1.77 -14.88
N LYS A 40 2.39 2.28 -15.13
CA LYS A 40 1.19 2.10 -14.29
C LYS A 40 1.09 0.69 -13.72
N ASN A 41 1.19 -0.34 -14.56
CA ASN A 41 0.99 -1.73 -14.15
C ASN A 41 2.05 -2.24 -13.15
N VAL A 42 3.27 -1.72 -13.20
CA VAL A 42 4.36 -2.15 -12.30
C VAL A 42 4.12 -1.62 -10.88
N TRP A 43 3.58 -0.41 -10.74
CA TRP A 43 3.20 0.11 -9.43
C TRP A 43 2.12 -0.74 -8.76
N LEU A 44 1.14 -1.24 -9.51
CA LEU A 44 0.14 -2.17 -8.98
C LEU A 44 0.77 -3.45 -8.42
N ILE A 45 1.73 -4.02 -9.16
CA ILE A 45 2.47 -5.22 -8.72
C ILE A 45 3.24 -4.91 -7.43
N ILE A 46 3.94 -3.77 -7.36
CA ILE A 46 4.71 -3.38 -6.16
C ILE A 46 3.79 -3.23 -4.94
N ILE A 47 2.65 -2.55 -5.09
CA ILE A 47 1.68 -2.33 -4.01
C ILE A 47 1.13 -3.66 -3.49
N LEU A 48 0.86 -4.63 -4.37
CA LEU A 48 0.26 -5.91 -4.01
C LEU A 48 1.26 -6.94 -3.48
N PHE A 49 2.49 -6.95 -3.99
CA PHE A 49 3.48 -7.99 -3.69
C PHE A 49 4.49 -7.61 -2.59
N ILE A 50 4.69 -6.31 -2.32
CA ILE A 50 5.68 -5.85 -1.33
C ILE A 50 5.02 -5.37 -0.01
N GLN A 51 3.82 -5.87 0.30
CA GLN A 51 3.13 -5.72 1.59
C GLN A 51 3.07 -4.27 2.10
N PHE A 52 3.75 -3.92 3.19
CA PHE A 52 3.76 -2.53 3.71
C PHE A 52 4.67 -1.63 2.88
N VAL A 53 5.79 -2.14 2.41
CA VAL A 53 6.83 -1.34 1.76
C VAL A 53 6.36 -0.88 0.38
N GLY A 54 5.66 -1.73 -0.37
CA GLY A 54 5.14 -1.40 -1.70
C GLY A 54 4.22 -0.17 -1.74
N PRO A 55 3.10 -0.16 -0.98
CA PRO A 55 2.20 0.98 -0.89
C PRO A 55 2.90 2.22 -0.28
N ILE A 56 3.77 2.07 0.71
CA ILE A 56 4.55 3.21 1.23
C ILE A 56 5.43 3.81 0.13
N LEU A 57 6.17 3.00 -0.62
CA LEU A 57 6.99 3.45 -1.74
C LEU A 57 6.15 4.11 -2.83
N TYR A 58 4.97 3.56 -3.13
CA TYR A 58 4.03 4.16 -4.07
C TYR A 58 3.61 5.55 -3.62
N LEU A 59 3.24 5.68 -2.35
CA LEU A 59 2.79 6.95 -1.79
C LEU A 59 3.90 8.00 -1.69
N LEU A 60 5.15 7.58 -1.56
CA LEU A 60 6.30 8.49 -1.47
C LEU A 60 6.89 8.87 -2.83
N MET A 61 7.02 7.91 -3.75
CA MET A 61 7.76 8.08 -5.01
C MET A 61 6.89 7.88 -6.25
N GLY A 62 5.82 7.10 -6.14
CA GLY A 62 4.92 6.79 -7.25
C GLY A 62 3.89 7.87 -7.53
N ARG A 63 3.56 8.67 -6.51
CA ARG A 63 2.76 9.88 -6.65
C ARG A 63 3.61 10.93 -7.35
N ASP A 64 3.19 11.33 -8.54
CA ASP A 64 3.72 12.52 -9.15
C ASP A 64 3.41 13.68 -8.21
N ASN A 65 4.43 14.36 -7.69
CA ASN A 65 4.22 15.61 -6.97
C ASN A 65 3.71 16.58 -8.03
N ASP A 66 2.39 16.79 -8.07
CA ASP A 66 1.72 17.88 -8.79
C ASP A 66 2.12 19.22 -8.13
N GLY A 67 3.43 19.50 -8.12
CA GLY A 67 4.09 20.62 -7.48
C GLY A 67 4.91 21.44 -8.48
N ASP A 68 4.45 21.50 -9.73
CA ASP A 68 4.72 22.54 -10.73
C ASP A 68 3.43 22.81 -11.54
#